data_AF-K6VTU2-F1
#
_entry.id   AF-K6VTU2-F1
#
_cell.length_a   1.000
_cell.length_b   1.000
_cell.length_c   1.000
_cell.angle_alpha   90.00
_cell.angle_beta   90.00
_cell.angle_gamma   90.00
#
_symmetry.space_group_name_H-M   'P 1'
#
loop_
_entity.id
_entity.type
_entity.pdbx_description
1 polymer ?
#
loop_
_entity_poly.entity_id
_entity_poly.type
_entity_poly.pdbx_seq_one_letter_code
_entity_poly.pdbx_strand_id
1 'polypeptide(L)'
;MAAGVGTMLRQWRSHRSISQLDLAYDVGVSPRHLSFVETGKSTPSPTLIEALASRLDIPLRERNALLLAAGHAPRYSEEPFDAAAMGRIRASVQRILNAHNPYPGIALDRVWNVVVANDAATRLAGLLPEHLQGPPLNLFRASLHPDGFATMTTNLDAWAGYLIDTLRRLVRVTGDARLAALEREVSAYPAVIDLDRRARPSGATSEPTLLVPLELRIGATELSFF
;
A
#
# COMPACT_ATOMS: atom_id res chain seq x y z
N MET A 1 -16.35 -6.00 -16.36
CA MET A 1 -17.31 -4.90 -16.15
C MET A 1 -16.75 -4.06 -15.02
N ALA A 2 -16.36 -2.81 -15.27
CA ALA A 2 -15.86 -1.93 -14.22
C ALA A 2 -16.95 -1.75 -13.15
N ALA A 3 -16.58 -1.78 -11.87
CA ALA A 3 -17.53 -1.55 -10.79
C ALA A 3 -18.12 -0.14 -10.94
N GLY A 4 -19.45 -0.01 -10.87
CA GLY A 4 -20.09 1.30 -10.95
C GLY A 4 -19.74 2.17 -9.74
N VAL A 5 -19.74 3.50 -9.92
CA VAL A 5 -19.38 4.48 -8.87
C VAL A 5 -20.13 4.23 -7.55
N GLY A 6 -21.40 3.82 -7.61
CA GLY A 6 -22.20 3.49 -6.43
C GLY A 6 -21.64 2.32 -5.62
N THR A 7 -21.20 1.26 -6.29
CA THR A 7 -20.57 0.10 -5.64
C THR A 7 -19.23 0.49 -5.01
N MET A 8 -18.44 1.32 -5.69
CA MET A 8 -17.17 1.82 -5.16
C MET A 8 -17.38 2.68 -3.91
N LEU A 9 -18.33 3.62 -3.93
CA LEU A 9 -18.68 4.44 -2.77
C LEU A 9 -19.17 3.60 -1.59
N ARG A 10 -20.03 2.60 -1.86
CA ARG A 10 -20.48 1.66 -0.84
C ARG A 10 -19.31 0.87 -0.25
N GLN A 11 -18.38 0.40 -1.08
CA GLN A 11 -17.17 -0.29 -0.61
C GLN A 11 -16.35 0.61 0.30
N TRP A 12 -16.06 1.84 -0.11
CA TRP A 12 -15.35 2.83 0.71
C TRP A 12 -16.05 3.12 2.03
N ARG A 13 -17.37 3.30 1.99
CA ARG A 13 -18.17 3.52 3.20
C ARG A 13 -18.11 2.32 4.15
N SER A 14 -18.31 1.10 3.63
CA SER A 14 -18.16 -0.13 4.40
C SER A 14 -16.75 -0.30 4.96
N HIS A 15 -15.74 0.08 4.18
CA HIS A 15 -14.34 0.04 4.56
C HIS A 15 -14.03 0.99 5.73
N ARG A 16 -14.70 2.14 5.80
CA ARG A 16 -14.61 3.11 6.90
C ARG A 16 -15.57 2.80 8.06
N SER A 17 -16.37 1.74 7.96
CA SER A 17 -17.42 1.40 8.94
C SER A 17 -18.44 2.52 9.19
N ILE A 18 -18.70 3.38 8.20
CA ILE A 18 -19.65 4.48 8.31
C ILE A 18 -21.04 4.00 7.84
N SER A 19 -22.11 4.33 8.56
CA SER A 19 -23.46 3.95 8.12
C SER A 19 -23.91 4.81 6.93
N GLN A 20 -24.83 4.29 6.10
CA GLN A 20 -25.36 5.09 4.98
C GLN A 20 -26.12 6.32 5.50
N LEU A 21 -26.78 6.21 6.65
CA LEU A 21 -27.52 7.31 7.25
C LEU A 21 -26.56 8.41 7.73
N ASP A 22 -25.48 8.04 8.42
CA ASP A 22 -24.49 9.01 8.93
C ASP A 22 -23.80 9.73 7.79
N LEU A 23 -23.37 8.99 6.74
CA LEU A 23 -22.73 9.61 5.58
C LEU A 23 -23.67 10.57 4.85
N ALA A 24 -24.95 10.20 4.71
CA ALA A 24 -25.95 11.06 4.09
C ALA A 24 -26.15 12.36 4.88
N TYR A 25 -26.25 12.25 6.21
CA TYR A 25 -26.37 13.39 7.12
C TYR A 25 -25.15 14.32 7.03
N ASP A 26 -23.94 13.76 7.12
CA ASP A 26 -22.67 14.49 7.09
C ASP A 26 -22.43 15.26 5.79
N VAL A 27 -22.92 14.72 4.66
CA VAL A 27 -22.80 15.33 3.33
C VAL A 27 -24.00 16.23 3.00
N GLY A 28 -25.06 16.21 3.81
CA GLY A 28 -26.25 17.03 3.60
C GLY A 28 -27.16 16.52 2.47
N VAL A 29 -27.24 15.21 2.26
CA VAL A 29 -28.13 14.57 1.28
C VAL A 29 -29.14 13.65 1.97
N SER A 30 -30.28 13.39 1.30
CA SER A 30 -31.24 12.42 1.86
C SER A 30 -30.66 10.99 1.85
N PRO A 31 -30.88 10.17 2.88
CA PRO A 31 -30.48 8.76 2.87
C PRO A 31 -31.04 7.99 1.65
N ARG A 32 -32.25 8.33 1.21
CA ARG A 32 -32.85 7.77 -0.02
C ARG A 32 -32.01 8.08 -1.26
N HIS A 33 -31.54 9.32 -1.40
CA HIS A 33 -30.70 9.71 -2.53
C HIS A 33 -29.34 8.99 -2.49
N LEU A 34 -28.69 8.93 -1.33
CA LEU A 34 -27.44 8.18 -1.19
C LEU A 34 -27.64 6.68 -1.48
N SER A 35 -28.75 6.09 -1.05
CA SER A 35 -29.13 4.71 -1.40
C SER A 35 -29.25 4.49 -2.91
N PHE A 36 -29.87 5.43 -3.63
CA PHE A 36 -29.98 5.36 -5.08
C PHE A 36 -28.62 5.48 -5.78
N VAL A 37 -27.73 6.32 -5.28
CA VAL A 37 -26.35 6.40 -5.76
C VAL A 37 -25.63 5.06 -5.54
N GLU A 38 -25.64 4.51 -4.32
CA GLU A 38 -24.95 3.25 -3.99
C GLU A 38 -25.49 2.03 -4.76
N THR A 39 -26.78 2.05 -5.13
CA THR A 39 -27.42 0.98 -5.91
C THR A 39 -27.40 1.22 -7.42
N GLY A 40 -26.79 2.31 -7.89
CA GLY A 40 -26.71 2.64 -9.32
C GLY A 40 -28.00 3.14 -9.95
N LYS A 41 -29.02 3.46 -9.14
CA LYS A 41 -30.30 4.04 -9.59
C LYS A 41 -30.18 5.53 -9.96
N SER A 42 -29.11 6.21 -9.52
CA SER A 42 -28.84 7.60 -9.87
C SER A 42 -27.33 7.84 -10.02
N THR A 43 -26.95 8.62 -11.03
CA THR A 43 -25.56 9.05 -11.22
C THR A 43 -25.26 10.30 -10.38
N PRO A 44 -24.28 10.26 -9.47
CA PRO A 44 -23.91 11.42 -8.65
C PRO A 44 -23.20 12.50 -9.48
N SER A 45 -23.36 13.77 -9.09
CA SER A 45 -22.59 14.88 -9.66
C SER A 45 -21.12 14.84 -9.20
N PRO A 46 -20.20 15.52 -9.90
CA PRO A 46 -18.81 15.66 -9.44
C PRO A 46 -18.71 16.30 -8.04
N THR A 47 -19.58 17.26 -7.74
CA THR A 47 -19.61 17.93 -6.43
C THR A 47 -20.05 16.97 -5.31
N LEU A 48 -21.02 16.11 -5.58
CA LEU A 48 -21.47 15.10 -4.62
C LEU A 48 -20.41 14.02 -4.43
N ILE A 49 -19.74 13.57 -5.49
CA ILE A 49 -18.60 12.64 -5.38
C ILE A 49 -17.52 13.24 -4.48
N GLU A 50 -17.17 14.51 -4.66
CA GLU A 50 -16.14 15.14 -3.85
C GLU A 50 -16.52 15.27 -2.39
N ALA A 51 -17.77 15.62 -2.09
CA ALA A 51 -18.26 15.73 -0.73
C ALA A 51 -18.26 14.35 -0.01
N LEU A 52 -18.75 13.30 -0.68
CA LEU A 52 -18.71 11.92 -0.19
C LEU A 52 -17.26 11.44 -0.01
N ALA A 53 -16.41 11.66 -1.01
CA ALA A 53 -15.01 11.25 -0.98
C ALA A 53 -14.21 11.98 0.10
N SER A 54 -14.53 13.24 0.38
CA SER A 54 -13.93 13.98 1.49
C SER A 54 -14.36 13.40 2.83
N ARG A 55 -15.65 13.08 3.02
CA ARG A 55 -16.14 12.49 4.28
C ARG A 55 -15.66 11.07 4.53
N LEU A 56 -15.37 10.33 3.47
CA LEU A 56 -14.83 8.97 3.53
C LEU A 56 -13.29 8.93 3.58
N ASP A 57 -12.62 10.08 3.64
CA ASP A 57 -11.16 10.22 3.56
C ASP A 57 -10.57 9.40 2.40
N ILE A 58 -11.22 9.49 1.23
CA ILE A 58 -10.76 8.79 0.03
C ILE A 58 -9.54 9.55 -0.52
N PRO A 59 -8.40 8.89 -0.77
CA PRO A 59 -7.24 9.56 -1.33
C PRO A 59 -7.51 10.08 -2.74
N LEU A 60 -6.80 11.15 -3.14
CA LEU A 60 -7.10 11.95 -4.34
C LEU A 60 -7.17 11.13 -5.64
N ARG A 61 -6.32 10.10 -5.76
CA ARG A 61 -6.27 9.24 -6.96
C ARG A 61 -7.53 8.38 -7.07
N GLU A 62 -8.01 7.85 -5.96
CA GLU A 62 -9.23 7.05 -5.91
C GLU A 62 -10.47 7.93 -6.13
N ARG A 63 -10.39 9.24 -5.86
CA ARG A 63 -11.42 10.21 -6.28
C ARG A 63 -11.50 10.33 -7.81
N ASN A 64 -10.37 10.32 -8.52
CA ASN A 64 -10.40 10.29 -9.99
C ASN A 64 -11.06 9.01 -10.51
N ALA A 65 -10.80 7.86 -9.86
CA ALA A 65 -11.44 6.60 -10.24
C ALA A 65 -12.97 6.68 -10.06
N LEU A 66 -13.45 7.31 -8.99
CA LEU A 66 -14.88 7.57 -8.77
C LEU A 66 -15.47 8.51 -9.84
N LEU A 67 -14.77 9.60 -10.16
CA LEU A 67 -15.20 10.56 -11.20
C LEU A 67 -15.31 9.87 -12.55
N LEU A 68 -14.30 9.12 -12.96
CA LEU A 68 -14.30 8.34 -14.21
C LEU A 68 -15.43 7.30 -14.24
N ALA A 69 -15.63 6.56 -13.14
CA ALA A 69 -16.70 5.56 -13.04
C ALA A 69 -18.12 6.17 -13.09
N ALA A 70 -18.25 7.47 -12.82
CA ALA A 70 -19.49 8.23 -12.95
C ALA A 70 -19.63 8.96 -14.30
N GLY A 71 -18.64 8.84 -15.20
CA GLY A 71 -18.64 9.50 -16.52
C GLY A 71 -18.11 10.93 -16.50
N HIS A 72 -17.40 11.34 -15.44
CA HIS A 72 -16.81 12.68 -15.29
C HIS A 72 -15.31 12.67 -15.58
N ALA A 73 -14.74 13.84 -15.87
CA ALA A 73 -13.31 13.99 -16.07
C ALA A 73 -12.52 13.91 -14.73
N PRO A 74 -11.33 13.29 -14.71
CA PRO A 74 -10.42 13.34 -13.56
C PRO A 74 -10.06 14.77 -13.19
N ARG A 75 -9.82 15.02 -11.90
CA ARG A 75 -9.49 16.36 -11.38
C ARG A 75 -8.10 16.46 -10.78
N TYR A 76 -7.51 15.33 -10.38
CA TYR A 76 -6.21 15.30 -9.72
C TYR A 76 -5.15 14.69 -10.64
N SER A 77 -4.08 15.43 -10.94
CA SER A 77 -3.01 14.92 -11.80
C SER A 77 -2.20 13.83 -11.10
N GLU A 78 -1.88 12.75 -11.79
CA GLU A 78 -0.91 11.74 -11.34
C GLU A 78 0.25 11.73 -12.34
N GLU A 79 1.43 12.17 -11.90
CA GLU A 79 2.65 12.07 -12.69
C GLU A 79 3.46 10.85 -12.22
N PRO A 80 3.78 9.91 -13.14
CA PRO A 80 4.69 8.83 -12.85
C PRO A 80 6.04 9.36 -12.36
N PHE A 81 6.64 8.68 -11.38
CA PHE A 81 7.94 9.11 -10.86
C PHE A 81 9.04 9.08 -11.92
N ASP A 82 8.87 8.23 -12.95
CA ASP A 82 9.76 8.11 -14.10
C ASP A 82 9.56 9.21 -15.18
N ALA A 83 8.51 10.02 -15.09
CA ALA A 83 8.19 11.08 -16.04
C ALA A 83 9.29 12.17 -16.11
N ALA A 84 9.45 12.77 -17.28
CA ALA A 84 10.44 13.83 -17.52
C ALA A 84 10.25 15.04 -16.58
N ALA A 85 8.99 15.40 -16.28
CA ALA A 85 8.65 16.48 -15.34
C ALA A 85 9.18 16.22 -13.91
N MET A 86 9.31 14.95 -13.51
CA MET A 86 9.82 14.53 -12.20
C MET A 86 11.34 14.50 -12.10
N GLY A 87 12.09 14.81 -13.16
CA GLY A 87 13.55 14.67 -13.21
C GLY A 87 14.29 15.41 -12.08
N ARG A 88 13.89 16.65 -11.76
CA ARG A 88 14.50 17.42 -10.65
C ARG A 88 14.24 16.81 -9.28
N ILE A 89 13.04 16.28 -9.06
CA ILE A 89 12.67 15.62 -7.79
C ILE A 89 13.47 14.33 -7.67
N ARG A 90 13.52 13.51 -8.73
CA ARG A 90 14.30 12.26 -8.76
C ARG A 90 15.78 12.49 -8.48
N ALA A 91 16.40 13.47 -9.13
CA ALA A 91 17.80 13.80 -8.89
C ALA A 91 18.06 14.28 -7.44
N SER A 92 17.06 14.88 -6.79
CA SER A 92 17.16 15.30 -5.39
C SER A 92 17.02 14.11 -4.43
N VAL A 93 16.05 13.23 -4.68
CA VAL A 93 15.88 11.96 -3.93
C VAL A 93 17.14 11.09 -4.05
N GLN A 94 17.66 10.92 -5.27
CA GLN A 94 18.88 10.13 -5.50
C GLN A 94 20.09 10.68 -4.72
N ARG A 95 20.26 12.01 -4.64
CA ARG A 95 21.35 12.61 -3.86
C ARG A 95 21.26 12.27 -2.37
N ILE A 96 20.05 12.30 -1.80
CA ILE A 96 19.83 11.91 -0.39
C ILE A 96 20.15 10.43 -0.20
N LEU A 97 19.66 9.55 -1.09
CA LEU A 97 19.93 8.11 -1.01
C LEU A 97 21.43 7.80 -1.18
N ASN A 98 22.13 8.49 -2.07
CA ASN A 98 23.57 8.31 -2.28
C ASN A 98 24.39 8.74 -1.06
N ALA A 99 23.96 9.76 -0.33
CA ALA A 99 24.58 10.19 0.92
C ALA A 99 24.44 9.15 2.04
N HIS A 100 23.49 8.20 1.91
CA HIS A 100 23.30 7.10 2.85
C HIS A 100 24.26 5.93 2.63
N ASN A 101 25.02 5.90 1.53
CA ASN A 101 26.03 4.86 1.33
C ASN A 101 27.05 4.84 2.49
N PRO A 102 27.47 3.65 2.97
CA PRO A 102 27.25 2.31 2.39
C PRO A 102 25.95 1.60 2.85
N TYR A 103 25.03 2.28 3.53
CA TYR A 103 23.76 1.70 3.98
C TYR A 103 22.71 1.70 2.86
N PRO A 104 21.96 0.60 2.66
CA PRO A 104 20.87 0.53 1.69
C PRO A 104 19.85 1.65 1.89
N GLY A 105 19.51 2.34 0.81
CA GLY A 105 18.47 3.36 0.78
C GLY A 105 17.59 3.20 -0.44
N ILE A 106 16.27 3.19 -0.23
CA ILE A 106 15.26 3.01 -1.29
C ILE A 106 14.16 4.07 -1.16
N ALA A 107 13.62 4.50 -2.29
CA ALA A 107 12.36 5.22 -2.38
C ALA A 107 11.31 4.28 -2.94
N LEU A 108 10.11 4.31 -2.35
CA LEU A 108 9.00 3.41 -2.68
C LEU A 108 7.84 4.17 -3.29
N ASP A 109 7.11 3.54 -4.22
CA ASP A 109 5.78 3.99 -4.60
C ASP A 109 4.70 3.55 -3.58
N ARG A 110 3.44 3.90 -3.86
CA ARG A 110 2.31 3.58 -2.97
C ARG A 110 2.01 2.08 -2.83
N VAL A 111 2.46 1.24 -3.76
CA VAL A 111 2.31 -0.23 -3.71
C VAL A 111 3.59 -0.89 -3.20
N TRP A 112 4.53 -0.09 -2.67
CA TRP A 112 5.82 -0.54 -2.15
C TRP A 112 6.73 -1.15 -3.22
N ASN A 113 6.61 -0.66 -4.46
CA ASN A 113 7.61 -0.90 -5.49
C ASN A 113 8.77 0.07 -5.33
N VAL A 114 10.00 -0.42 -5.48
CA VAL A 114 11.19 0.43 -5.50
C VAL A 114 11.19 1.29 -6.77
N VAL A 115 11.23 2.61 -6.59
CA VAL A 115 11.31 3.59 -7.68
C VAL A 115 12.70 4.21 -7.83
N VAL A 116 13.46 4.26 -6.72
CA VAL A 116 14.85 4.70 -6.68
C VAL A 116 15.59 3.91 -5.61
N ALA A 117 16.84 3.57 -5.87
CA ALA A 117 17.73 2.92 -4.91
C ALA A 117 19.12 3.54 -4.99
N ASN A 118 19.88 3.50 -3.90
CA ASN A 118 21.33 3.72 -3.95
C ASN A 118 22.07 2.41 -4.27
N ASP A 119 23.37 2.52 -4.54
CA ASP A 119 24.20 1.38 -4.92
C ASP A 119 24.20 0.25 -3.87
N ALA A 120 24.16 0.60 -2.58
CA ALA A 120 24.08 -0.38 -1.50
C ALA A 120 22.79 -1.20 -1.58
N ALA A 121 21.64 -0.56 -1.79
CA ALA A 121 20.36 -1.24 -1.98
C ALA A 121 20.32 -2.05 -3.28
N THR A 122 20.90 -1.55 -4.38
CA THR A 122 21.01 -2.31 -5.63
C THR A 122 21.86 -3.57 -5.46
N ARG A 123 22.98 -3.50 -4.74
CA ARG A 123 23.79 -4.69 -4.42
C ARG A 123 23.03 -5.69 -3.57
N LEU A 124 22.28 -5.20 -2.57
CA LEU A 124 21.46 -6.07 -1.73
C LEU A 124 20.35 -6.76 -2.54
N ALA A 125 19.67 -6.01 -3.41
CA ALA A 125 18.65 -6.56 -4.33
C ALA A 125 19.21 -7.61 -5.29
N GLY A 126 20.49 -7.50 -5.68
CA GLY A 126 21.17 -8.49 -6.51
C GLY A 126 21.34 -9.87 -5.88
N LEU A 127 21.09 -10.02 -4.57
CA LEU A 127 21.08 -11.32 -3.89
C LEU A 127 19.78 -12.10 -4.10
N LEU A 128 18.71 -11.43 -4.54
CA LEU A 128 17.42 -12.07 -4.81
C LEU A 128 17.48 -12.88 -6.11
N PRO A 129 16.63 -13.91 -6.28
CA PRO A 129 16.46 -14.56 -7.58
C PRO A 129 15.84 -13.61 -8.61
N GLU A 130 16.14 -13.81 -9.91
CA GLU A 130 15.72 -12.91 -11.00
C GLU A 130 14.21 -12.62 -11.02
N HIS A 131 13.37 -13.60 -10.66
CA HIS A 131 11.91 -13.46 -10.64
C HIS A 131 11.40 -12.49 -9.56
N LEU A 132 12.23 -12.13 -8.57
CA LEU A 132 11.94 -11.10 -7.55
C LEU A 132 12.66 -9.77 -7.81
N GLN A 133 13.59 -9.72 -8.77
CA GLN A 133 14.33 -8.51 -9.13
C GLN A 133 13.61 -7.66 -10.20
N GLY A 134 12.67 -8.26 -10.94
CA GLY A 134 12.06 -7.63 -12.12
C GLY A 134 11.41 -6.28 -11.80
N PRO A 135 11.34 -5.34 -12.75
CA PRO A 135 10.65 -4.09 -12.52
C PRO A 135 9.12 -4.32 -12.51
N PRO A 136 8.41 -4.00 -11.43
CA PRO A 136 8.92 -3.40 -10.19
C PRO A 136 9.40 -4.43 -9.15
N LEU A 137 10.57 -4.16 -8.54
CA LEU A 137 10.98 -4.87 -7.32
C LEU A 137 10.03 -4.42 -6.21
N ASN A 138 9.18 -5.33 -5.75
CA ASN A 138 8.21 -5.07 -4.71
C ASN A 138 8.77 -5.49 -3.34
N LEU A 139 8.82 -4.57 -2.38
CA LEU A 139 9.47 -4.82 -1.10
C LEU A 139 8.76 -5.92 -0.28
N PHE A 140 7.43 -6.02 -0.34
CA PHE A 140 6.72 -7.10 0.36
C PHE A 140 7.09 -8.47 -0.22
N ARG A 141 7.14 -8.61 -1.54
CA ARG A 141 7.57 -9.86 -2.19
C ARG A 141 9.05 -10.14 -1.88
N ALA A 142 9.92 -9.18 -2.10
CA ALA A 142 11.35 -9.32 -1.85
C ALA A 142 11.65 -9.77 -0.40
N SER A 143 10.93 -9.21 0.58
CA SER A 143 11.14 -9.52 2.00
C SER A 143 10.50 -10.81 2.48
N LEU A 144 9.33 -11.19 1.94
CA LEU A 144 8.50 -12.26 2.54
C LEU A 144 8.43 -13.53 1.69
N HIS A 145 8.80 -13.46 0.41
CA HIS A 145 8.76 -14.62 -0.48
C HIS A 145 9.71 -15.72 0.01
N PRO A 146 9.33 -17.01 -0.10
CA PRO A 146 10.15 -18.14 0.36
C PRO A 146 11.52 -18.23 -0.32
N ASP A 147 11.66 -17.69 -1.53
CA ASP A 147 12.95 -17.60 -2.25
C ASP A 147 13.63 -16.23 -2.10
N GLY A 148 13.01 -15.30 -1.35
CA GLY A 148 13.50 -13.94 -1.15
C GLY A 148 14.34 -13.80 0.13
N PHE A 149 14.37 -12.57 0.67
CA PHE A 149 15.11 -12.27 1.89
C PHE A 149 14.58 -13.01 3.12
N ALA A 150 13.37 -13.57 3.09
CA ALA A 150 12.85 -14.37 4.20
C ALA A 150 13.81 -15.49 4.63
N THR A 151 14.59 -16.05 3.69
CA THR A 151 15.58 -17.11 3.96
C THR A 151 16.85 -16.59 4.67
N MET A 152 17.13 -15.30 4.54
CA MET A 152 18.33 -14.64 5.04
C MET A 152 18.05 -13.82 6.30
N THR A 153 16.78 -13.48 6.56
CA THR A 153 16.39 -12.66 7.70
C THR A 153 16.45 -13.45 9.01
N THR A 154 17.29 -13.01 9.95
CA THR A 154 17.48 -13.67 11.25
C THR A 154 16.35 -13.35 12.23
N ASN A 155 15.79 -12.15 12.15
CA ASN A 155 14.66 -11.68 12.96
C ASN A 155 13.32 -11.75 12.21
N LEU A 156 13.11 -12.79 11.40
CA LEU A 156 12.02 -12.88 10.43
C LEU A 156 10.64 -12.68 11.06
N ASP A 157 10.36 -13.22 12.24
CA ASP A 157 9.04 -13.10 12.87
C ASP A 157 8.68 -11.63 13.16
N ALA A 158 9.63 -10.83 13.65
CA ALA A 158 9.44 -9.42 13.92
C ALA A 158 9.32 -8.61 12.61
N TRP A 159 10.24 -8.85 11.67
CA TRP A 159 10.26 -8.15 10.38
C TRP A 159 9.01 -8.45 9.55
N ALA A 160 8.62 -9.72 9.45
CA ALA A 160 7.44 -10.13 8.73
C ALA A 160 6.16 -9.59 9.37
N GLY A 161 6.05 -9.64 10.70
CA GLY A 161 4.91 -9.05 11.42
C GLY A 161 4.73 -7.58 11.10
N TYR A 162 5.81 -6.79 11.17
CA TYR A 162 5.80 -5.37 10.82
C TYR A 162 5.32 -5.12 9.37
N LEU A 163 5.86 -5.87 8.41
CA LEU A 163 5.50 -5.71 7.00
C LEU A 163 4.04 -6.10 6.73
N ILE A 164 3.58 -7.22 7.27
CA ILE A 164 2.19 -7.68 7.09
C ILE A 164 1.22 -6.69 7.73
N ASP A 165 1.48 -6.21 8.94
CA ASP A 165 0.62 -5.22 9.60
C ASP A 165 0.60 -3.89 8.84
N THR A 166 1.74 -3.50 8.28
CA THR A 166 1.84 -2.33 7.39
C THR A 166 1.02 -2.54 6.12
N LEU A 167 1.12 -3.69 5.46
CA LEU A 167 0.34 -4.01 4.25
C LEU A 167 -1.16 -4.05 4.54
N ARG A 168 -1.58 -4.74 5.61
CA ARG A 168 -2.98 -4.79 6.07
C ARG A 168 -3.49 -3.39 6.39
N ARG A 169 -2.69 -2.52 7.03
CA ARG A 169 -3.04 -1.12 7.27
C ARG A 169 -3.18 -0.34 5.96
N LEU A 170 -2.28 -0.52 4.99
CA LEU A 170 -2.36 0.16 3.69
C LEU A 170 -3.60 -0.25 2.91
N VAL A 171 -3.92 -1.55 2.86
CA VAL A 171 -5.19 -2.05 2.31
C VAL A 171 -6.35 -1.35 3.00
N ARG A 172 -6.30 -1.27 4.35
CA ARG A 172 -7.38 -0.61 5.11
C ARG A 172 -7.50 0.90 4.87
N VAL A 173 -6.41 1.60 4.61
CA VAL A 173 -6.49 3.06 4.45
C VAL A 173 -6.84 3.44 3.02
N THR A 174 -6.40 2.65 2.04
CA THR A 174 -6.43 3.01 0.62
C THR A 174 -7.48 2.26 -0.19
N GLY A 175 -8.01 1.13 0.29
CA GLY A 175 -8.92 0.29 -0.49
C GLY A 175 -8.35 -0.16 -1.85
N ASP A 176 -7.04 -0.04 -2.09
CA ASP A 176 -6.43 -0.30 -3.39
C ASP A 176 -6.49 -1.81 -3.69
N ALA A 177 -7.21 -2.17 -4.74
CA ALA A 177 -7.37 -3.56 -5.16
C ALA A 177 -6.04 -4.26 -5.45
N ARG A 178 -4.99 -3.53 -5.83
CA ARG A 178 -3.65 -4.08 -6.07
C ARG A 178 -2.95 -4.43 -4.75
N LEU A 179 -3.07 -3.57 -3.74
CA LEU A 179 -2.60 -3.88 -2.39
C LEU A 179 -3.39 -5.03 -1.76
N ALA A 180 -4.71 -5.10 -1.99
CA ALA A 180 -5.54 -6.20 -1.52
C ALA A 180 -5.23 -7.53 -2.24
N ALA A 181 -4.81 -7.48 -3.51
CA ALA A 181 -4.31 -8.65 -4.22
C ALA A 181 -2.94 -9.09 -3.69
N LEU A 182 -2.04 -8.13 -3.44
CA LEU A 182 -0.72 -8.38 -2.87
C LEU A 182 -0.81 -8.96 -1.45
N GLU A 183 -1.73 -8.47 -0.61
CA GLU A 183 -1.98 -9.02 0.72
C GLU A 183 -2.41 -10.48 0.65
N ARG A 184 -3.37 -10.82 -0.24
CA ARG A 184 -3.78 -12.21 -0.44
C ARG A 184 -2.65 -13.11 -0.93
N GLU A 185 -1.80 -12.58 -1.81
CA GLU A 185 -0.63 -13.30 -2.34
C GLU A 185 0.39 -13.58 -1.23
N VAL A 186 0.82 -12.55 -0.51
CA VAL A 186 1.84 -12.63 0.54
C VAL A 186 1.36 -13.44 1.74
N SER A 187 0.08 -13.32 2.10
CA SER A 187 -0.54 -14.13 3.17
C SER A 187 -0.54 -15.63 2.86
N ALA A 188 -0.32 -16.04 1.61
CA ALA A 188 -0.17 -17.44 1.23
C ALA A 188 1.27 -17.96 1.35
N TYR A 189 2.27 -17.12 1.66
CA TYR A 189 3.65 -17.56 1.81
C TYR A 189 3.86 -18.35 3.11
N PRO A 190 4.70 -19.41 3.12
CA PRO A 190 4.88 -20.27 4.30
C PRO A 190 5.26 -19.51 5.57
N ALA A 191 6.23 -18.58 5.48
CA ALA A 191 6.68 -17.79 6.62
C ALA A 191 5.55 -16.96 7.25
N VAL A 192 4.65 -16.43 6.42
CA VAL A 192 3.50 -15.62 6.87
C VAL A 192 2.44 -16.51 7.52
N ILE A 193 2.13 -17.65 6.90
CA ILE A 193 1.21 -18.64 7.46
C ILE A 193 1.70 -19.11 8.84
N ASP A 194 2.99 -19.41 8.98
CA ASP A 194 3.57 -19.88 10.23
C ASP A 194 3.62 -18.77 11.29
N LEU A 195 3.83 -17.52 10.89
CA LEU A 195 3.70 -16.36 11.79
C LEU A 195 2.26 -16.22 12.31
N ASP A 196 1.25 -16.21 11.44
CA ASP A 196 -0.16 -16.08 11.82
C ASP A 196 -0.62 -17.26 12.72
N ARG A 197 -0.10 -18.47 12.51
CA ARG A 197 -0.36 -19.62 13.40
C ARG A 197 0.19 -19.39 14.81
N ARG A 198 1.39 -18.82 14.93
CA ARG A 198 2.06 -18.54 16.20
C ARG A 198 1.46 -17.31 16.91
N ALA A 199 0.91 -16.36 16.17
CA ALA A 199 0.32 -15.12 16.68
C ALA A 199 -1.10 -15.25 17.29
N ARG A 200 -1.71 -16.44 17.34
CA ARG A 200 -3.00 -16.64 18.04
C ARG A 200 -2.90 -16.25 19.53
N PRO A 201 -3.98 -15.70 20.12
CA PRO A 201 -3.88 -14.49 20.93
C PRO A 201 -3.30 -14.79 22.32
N SER A 202 -2.05 -14.39 22.52
CA SER A 202 -1.67 -13.84 23.82
C SER A 202 -2.17 -12.39 23.80
N GLY A 203 -3.04 -12.01 24.73
CA GLY A 203 -3.67 -10.67 24.80
C GLY A 203 -2.73 -9.50 25.07
N ALA A 204 -1.48 -9.58 24.61
CA ALA A 204 -0.53 -8.49 24.60
C ALA A 204 -0.75 -7.67 23.32
N THR A 205 -1.40 -6.54 23.47
CA THR A 205 -1.21 -5.41 22.56
C THR A 205 0.26 -5.00 22.64
N SER A 206 1.11 -5.55 21.79
CA SER A 206 2.47 -5.06 21.64
C SER A 206 2.39 -3.60 21.19
N GLU A 207 2.99 -2.70 21.97
CA GLU A 207 3.16 -1.31 21.56
C GLU A 207 3.85 -1.28 20.18
N PRO A 208 3.43 -0.37 19.27
CA PRO A 208 4.05 -0.29 17.96
C PRO A 208 5.54 -0.02 18.14
N THR A 209 6.36 -1.02 17.82
CA THR A 209 7.81 -0.89 17.89
C THR A 209 8.21 0.21 16.90
N LEU A 210 8.72 1.32 17.42
CA LEU A 210 9.01 2.54 16.65
C LEU A 210 9.98 2.28 15.49
N LEU A 211 10.82 1.24 15.59
CA LEU A 211 11.75 0.77 14.57
C LEU A 211 11.88 -0.76 14.68
N VAL A 212 11.61 -1.48 13.59
CA VAL A 212 11.94 -2.91 13.48
C VAL A 212 13.11 -3.01 12.49
N PRO A 213 14.34 -3.30 12.95
CA PRO A 213 15.48 -3.40 12.05
C PRO A 213 15.34 -4.61 11.13
N LEU A 214 15.89 -4.52 9.92
CA LEU A 214 16.07 -5.68 9.04
C LEU A 214 17.42 -6.32 9.37
N GLU A 215 17.40 -7.50 9.98
CA GLU A 215 18.62 -8.25 10.30
C GLU A 215 18.79 -9.40 9.29
N LEU A 216 19.90 -9.38 8.54
CA LEU A 216 20.20 -10.36 7.50
C LEU A 216 21.49 -11.11 7.82
N ARG A 217 21.53 -12.40 7.51
CA ARG A 217 22.74 -13.21 7.48
C ARG A 217 23.14 -13.54 6.05
N ILE A 218 24.29 -13.03 5.62
CA ILE A 218 24.87 -13.27 4.30
C ILE A 218 26.17 -14.05 4.50
N GLY A 219 26.14 -15.35 4.21
CA GLY A 219 27.25 -16.24 4.54
C GLY A 219 27.51 -16.25 6.06
N ALA A 220 28.70 -15.83 6.47
CA ALA A 220 29.11 -15.72 7.87
C ALA A 220 28.91 -14.30 8.47
N THR A 221 28.43 -13.33 7.68
CA THR A 221 28.26 -11.95 8.13
C THR A 221 26.81 -11.68 8.51
N GLU A 222 26.61 -11.07 9.67
CA GLU A 222 25.32 -10.50 10.08
C GLU A 222 25.31 -9.00 9.80
N LEU A 223 24.23 -8.53 9.19
CA LEU A 223 23.98 -7.13 8.86
C LEU A 223 22.67 -6.71 9.52
N SER A 224 22.64 -5.50 10.07
CA SER A 224 21.43 -4.91 10.64
C SER A 224 21.24 -3.53 10.02
N PHE A 225 20.05 -3.29 9.46
CA PHE A 225 19.69 -2.02 8.80
C PHE A 225 18.49 -1.38 9.52
N PHE A 226 18.54 -0.04 9.65
CA PHE A 226 17.50 0.80 10.24
C PHE A 226 17.13 1.95 9.31
#